data_AF-A0A946FTC8-F1
#
_entry.id   AF-A0A946FTC8-F1
#
_cell.length_a   1.000
_cell.length_b   1.000
_cell.length_c   1.000
_cell.angle_alpha   90.00
_cell.angle_beta   90.00
_cell.angle_gamma   90.00
#
_symmetry.space_group_name_H-M   'P 1'
#
loop_
_entity.id
_entity.type
_entity.pdbx_description
1 polymer ?
#
loop_
_entity_poly.entity_id
_entity_poly.type
_entity_poly.pdbx_seq_one_letter_code
_entity_poly.pdbx_strand_id
1 'polypeptide(L)'
;MTKKIDFKELDSLKRFCYRKDLIEIIKKHKFYYVSQYIYDRYYIKRMPVVEIAKELSLTKGPIYQWMKKWKFKTKQRGGNNRNPALKKKEVINKIVGLMGQKTVKETAEICGCSITTVRNLWKK
;
A
#
# COMPACT_ATOMS: atom_id res chain seq x y z
N MET A 1 -14.16 22.19 -13.12
CA MET A 1 -14.89 21.08 -13.75
C MET A 1 -14.39 19.75 -13.21
N THR A 2 -15.05 19.19 -12.19
CA THR A 2 -14.79 17.83 -11.71
C THR A 2 -15.19 16.87 -12.82
N LYS A 3 -14.22 16.23 -13.48
CA LYS A 3 -14.50 15.16 -14.46
C LYS A 3 -15.41 14.12 -13.78
N LYS A 4 -16.63 13.98 -14.28
CA LYS A 4 -17.58 12.96 -13.84
C LYS A 4 -16.95 11.61 -14.17
N ILE A 5 -16.62 10.83 -13.15
CA ILE A 5 -15.99 9.52 -13.33
C ILE A 5 -17.06 8.56 -13.86
N ASP A 6 -16.83 7.99 -15.03
CA ASP A 6 -17.70 6.95 -15.58
C ASP A 6 -17.28 5.57 -15.04
N PHE A 7 -17.96 5.13 -13.98
CA PHE A 7 -17.71 3.84 -13.35
C PHE A 7 -18.11 2.65 -14.23
N LYS A 8 -19.09 2.84 -15.13
CA LYS A 8 -19.50 1.79 -16.08
C LYS A 8 -18.39 1.52 -17.07
N GLU A 9 -17.78 2.57 -17.60
CA GLU A 9 -16.63 2.48 -18.50
C GLU A 9 -15.41 1.85 -17.80
N LEU A 10 -15.14 2.24 -16.55
CA LEU A 10 -14.01 1.70 -15.78
C LEU A 10 -14.09 0.19 -15.55
N ASP A 11 -15.30 -0.32 -15.27
CA ASP A 11 -15.57 -1.75 -15.09
C ASP A 11 -15.73 -2.50 -16.42
N SER A 12 -16.16 -1.85 -17.51
CA SER A 12 -16.32 -2.49 -18.83
C SER A 12 -15.01 -2.61 -19.61
N LEU A 13 -14.14 -1.60 -19.55
CA LEU A 13 -12.84 -1.57 -20.25
C LEU A 13 -11.89 -2.67 -19.79
N LYS A 14 -12.19 -3.31 -18.67
CA LYS A 14 -11.36 -4.36 -18.12
C LYS A 14 -12.24 -5.55 -17.85
N ARG A 15 -11.98 -6.64 -18.57
CA ARG A 15 -12.55 -7.95 -18.28
C ARG A 15 -12.16 -8.36 -16.85
N PHE A 16 -12.96 -7.94 -15.89
CA PHE A 16 -12.87 -8.37 -14.52
C PHE A 16 -13.86 -9.52 -14.37
N CYS A 17 -13.35 -10.73 -14.20
CA CYS A 17 -14.17 -11.85 -13.77
C CYS A 17 -14.43 -11.70 -12.27
N TYR A 18 -15.32 -10.76 -11.91
CA TYR A 18 -15.76 -10.63 -10.53
C TYR A 18 -16.49 -11.88 -10.10
N ARG A 19 -16.19 -12.34 -8.89
CA ARG A 19 -16.97 -13.41 -8.26
C ARG A 19 -18.39 -12.89 -7.97
N LYS A 20 -19.39 -13.77 -8.03
CA LYS A 20 -20.80 -13.42 -7.84
C LYS A 20 -21.09 -12.85 -6.43
N ASP A 21 -20.46 -13.44 -5.40
CA ASP A 21 -20.54 -13.00 -4.00
C ASP A 21 -20.16 -11.52 -3.83
N LEU A 22 -19.12 -11.07 -4.54
CA LEU A 22 -18.69 -9.68 -4.50
C LEU A 22 -19.74 -8.73 -5.06
N ILE A 23 -20.39 -9.10 -6.16
CA ILE A 23 -21.45 -8.29 -6.78
C ILE A 23 -22.67 -8.20 -5.86
N GLU A 24 -22.97 -9.25 -5.11
CA GLU A 24 -24.04 -9.23 -4.10
C GLU A 24 -23.69 -8.30 -2.92
N ILE A 25 -22.46 -8.35 -2.43
CA ILE A 25 -21.98 -7.47 -1.35
C ILE A 25 -22.09 -5.99 -1.74
N ILE A 26 -21.59 -5.60 -2.93
CA ILE A 26 -21.66 -4.19 -3.36
C ILE A 26 -23.11 -3.73 -3.56
N LYS A 27 -23.99 -4.61 -4.06
CA LYS A 27 -25.43 -4.32 -4.22
C LYS A 27 -26.12 -4.10 -2.87
N LYS A 28 -25.77 -4.89 -1.85
CA LYS A 28 -26.24 -4.68 -0.46
C LYS A 28 -25.87 -3.29 0.07
N HIS A 29 -24.75 -2.75 -0.38
CA HIS A 29 -24.32 -1.39 -0.06
C HIS A 29 -24.89 -0.30 -1.00
N LYS A 30 -25.83 -0.64 -1.89
CA LYS A 30 -26.44 0.25 -2.89
C LYS A 30 -25.47 0.76 -3.96
N PHE A 31 -24.49 -0.05 -4.33
CA PHE A 31 -23.57 0.23 -5.46
C PHE A 31 -23.79 -0.74 -6.61
N TYR A 32 -23.63 -0.24 -7.84
CA TYR A 32 -23.79 -1.03 -9.07
C TYR A 32 -22.45 -1.48 -9.67
N TYR A 33 -21.38 -0.76 -9.37
CA TYR A 33 -20.05 -0.95 -9.95
C TYR A 33 -18.99 -1.12 -8.85
N VAL A 34 -18.06 -2.05 -9.05
CA VAL A 34 -16.97 -2.31 -8.10
C VAL A 34 -16.05 -1.09 -8.00
N SER A 35 -15.80 -0.44 -9.15
CA SER A 35 -15.03 0.81 -9.20
C SER A 35 -15.67 1.93 -8.38
N GLN A 36 -17.01 2.04 -8.42
CA GLN A 36 -17.77 3.02 -7.64
C GLN A 36 -17.69 2.72 -6.15
N TYR A 37 -17.87 1.44 -5.76
CA TYR A 37 -17.75 1.02 -4.36
C TYR A 37 -16.38 1.36 -3.78
N ILE A 38 -15.31 0.98 -4.50
CA ILE A 38 -13.94 1.22 -4.05
C ILE A 38 -13.63 2.71 -4.03
N TYR A 39 -14.15 3.48 -4.99
CA TYR A 39 -13.98 4.93 -5.00
C TYR A 39 -14.62 5.59 -3.76
N ASP A 40 -15.86 5.23 -3.44
CA ASP A 40 -16.56 5.70 -2.22
C ASP A 40 -15.75 5.37 -0.96
N ARG A 41 -15.41 4.08 -0.77
CA ARG A 41 -14.70 3.65 0.43
C ARG A 41 -13.33 4.30 0.56
N TYR A 42 -12.57 4.35 -0.53
CA TYR A 42 -11.18 4.78 -0.49
C TYR A 42 -11.01 6.30 -0.47
N TYR A 43 -11.77 7.04 -1.30
CA TYR A 43 -11.62 8.49 -1.43
C TYR A 43 -12.59 9.28 -0.54
N ILE A 44 -13.85 8.87 -0.49
CA ILE A 44 -14.88 9.60 0.28
C ILE A 44 -14.78 9.24 1.76
N LYS A 45 -14.83 7.94 2.09
CA LYS A 45 -14.74 7.46 3.47
C LYS A 45 -13.30 7.34 4.00
N ARG A 46 -12.30 7.57 3.14
CA ARG A 46 -10.86 7.51 3.47
C ARG A 46 -10.42 6.18 4.10
N MET A 47 -11.13 5.09 3.83
CA MET A 47 -10.83 3.78 4.40
C MET A 47 -9.52 3.21 3.84
N PRO A 48 -8.71 2.55 4.68
CA PRO A 48 -7.53 1.85 4.20
C PRO A 48 -7.93 0.61 3.38
N VAL A 49 -7.12 0.27 2.36
CA VAL A 49 -7.37 -0.88 1.47
C VAL A 49 -7.52 -2.20 2.23
N VAL A 50 -6.88 -2.33 3.39
CA VAL A 50 -7.02 -3.51 4.28
C VAL A 50 -8.48 -3.70 4.69
N GLU A 51 -9.16 -2.64 5.12
CA GLU A 51 -10.54 -2.71 5.61
C GLU A 51 -11.52 -2.93 4.45
N ILE A 52 -11.29 -2.29 3.31
CA ILE A 52 -12.08 -2.53 2.08
C ILE A 52 -11.95 -4.00 1.65
N ALA A 53 -10.75 -4.58 1.75
CA ALA A 53 -10.51 -5.99 1.43
C ALA A 53 -11.27 -6.93 2.37
N LYS A 54 -11.32 -6.61 3.67
CA LYS A 54 -12.11 -7.37 4.65
C LYS A 54 -13.60 -7.32 4.34
N GLU A 55 -14.16 -6.14 4.04
CA GLU A 55 -15.57 -6.00 3.68
C GLU A 55 -15.96 -6.83 2.46
N LEU A 56 -15.06 -6.94 1.48
CA LEU A 56 -15.29 -7.70 0.25
C LEU A 56 -14.89 -9.18 0.37
N SER A 57 -14.42 -9.64 1.54
CA SER A 57 -13.88 -10.99 1.73
C SER A 57 -12.78 -11.34 0.69
N LEU A 58 -11.85 -10.40 0.52
CA LEU A 58 -10.73 -10.48 -0.42
C LEU A 58 -9.39 -10.22 0.28
N THR A 59 -8.31 -10.61 -0.39
CA THR A 59 -6.99 -10.09 -0.07
C THR A 59 -6.81 -8.68 -0.65
N LYS A 60 -5.82 -7.93 -0.18
CA LYS A 60 -5.52 -6.57 -0.70
C LYS A 60 -5.10 -6.55 -2.16
N GLY A 61 -4.53 -7.65 -2.67
CA GLY A 61 -3.92 -7.75 -3.99
C GLY A 61 -4.87 -7.37 -5.13
N PRO A 62 -6.04 -8.04 -5.25
CA PRO A 62 -7.07 -7.71 -6.23
C PRO A 62 -7.44 -6.22 -6.23
N ILE A 63 -7.69 -5.62 -5.07
CA ILE A 63 -8.06 -4.20 -4.97
C ILE A 63 -6.97 -3.30 -5.52
N TYR A 64 -5.70 -3.53 -5.16
CA TYR A 64 -4.60 -2.73 -5.72
C TYR A 64 -4.46 -2.91 -7.23
N GLN A 65 -4.65 -4.12 -7.74
CA GLN A 65 -4.62 -4.37 -9.17
C GLN A 65 -5.74 -3.61 -9.89
N TRP A 66 -6.95 -3.61 -9.34
CA TRP A 66 -8.10 -2.87 -9.89
C TRP A 66 -7.87 -1.36 -9.86
N MET A 67 -7.44 -0.82 -8.73
CA MET A 67 -7.10 0.60 -8.60
C MET A 67 -6.01 1.03 -9.59
N LYS A 68 -4.93 0.25 -9.72
CA LYS A 68 -3.86 0.49 -10.71
C LYS A 68 -4.45 0.52 -12.12
N LYS A 69 -5.26 -0.48 -12.43
CA LYS A 69 -5.97 -0.62 -13.69
C LYS A 69 -6.84 0.62 -13.97
N TRP A 70 -7.67 1.06 -13.02
CA TRP A 70 -8.53 2.25 -13.15
C TRP A 70 -7.79 3.58 -13.07
N LYS A 71 -6.45 3.56 -12.93
CA LYS A 71 -5.61 4.74 -12.77
C LYS A 71 -6.00 5.57 -11.54
N PHE A 72 -6.52 4.91 -10.50
CA PHE A 72 -6.80 5.54 -9.21
C PHE A 72 -5.46 5.87 -8.52
N LYS A 73 -5.27 7.15 -8.16
CA LYS A 73 -4.10 7.60 -7.40
C LYS A 73 -4.14 6.98 -6.01
N THR A 74 -3.28 6.01 -5.75
CA THR A 74 -3.08 5.48 -4.40
C THR A 74 -2.29 6.51 -3.58
N LYS A 75 -2.59 6.60 -2.28
CA LYS A 75 -1.76 7.38 -1.36
C LYS A 75 -0.32 6.88 -1.50
N GLN A 76 0.63 7.80 -1.69
CA GLN A 76 2.05 7.45 -1.64
C GLN A 76 2.28 6.66 -0.36
N ARG A 77 2.87 5.47 -0.49
CA ARG A 77 3.42 4.79 0.69
C ARG A 77 4.35 5.80 1.33
N GLY A 78 4.13 6.09 2.62
CA GLY A 78 5.11 6.84 3.38
C GLY A 78 6.45 6.16 3.14
N GLY A 79 7.35 6.85 2.45
CA GLY A 79 8.73 6.38 2.31
C GLY A 79 9.29 6.14 3.71
N ASN A 80 10.41 5.43 3.81
CA ASN A 80 11.17 5.28 5.05
C ASN A 80 11.78 6.64 5.50
N ASN A 81 10.96 7.69 5.63
CA ASN A 81 11.30 9.01 6.18
C ASN A 81 11.36 8.98 7.71
N ARG A 82 11.25 7.80 8.34
CA ARG A 82 11.20 7.68 9.81
C ARG A 82 12.51 8.02 10.50
N ASN A 83 13.64 8.11 9.78
CA ASN A 83 14.87 8.63 10.38
C ASN A 83 15.74 9.38 9.34
N PRO A 84 15.67 10.73 9.27
CA PRO A 84 16.52 11.52 8.39
C PRO A 84 18.02 11.36 8.71
N ALA A 85 18.40 10.92 9.91
CA ALA A 85 19.79 10.63 10.24
C ALA A 85 20.37 9.48 9.41
N LEU A 86 19.54 8.51 8.99
CA LEU A 86 19.96 7.40 8.12
C LEU A 86 20.23 7.84 6.66
N LYS A 87 20.08 9.13 6.33
CA LYS A 87 20.52 9.71 5.05
C LYS A 87 21.94 10.27 5.11
N LYS A 88 22.49 10.49 6.31
CA LYS A 88 23.85 11.01 6.48
C LYS A 88 24.86 9.90 6.19
N LYS A 89 25.83 10.16 5.30
CA LYS A 89 26.89 9.19 4.95
C LYS A 89 27.65 8.69 6.17
N GLU A 90 27.90 9.57 7.14
CA GLU A 90 28.58 9.23 8.40
C GLU A 90 27.85 8.15 9.19
N VAL A 91 26.52 8.25 9.28
CA VAL A 91 25.68 7.27 9.99
C VAL A 91 25.68 5.93 9.24
N ILE A 92 25.64 5.96 7.91
CA ILE A 92 25.74 4.76 7.09
C ILE A 92 27.10 4.07 7.29
N ASN A 93 28.21 4.82 7.22
CA ASN A 93 29.56 4.30 7.42
C ASN A 93 29.73 3.70 8.82
N LYS A 94 29.17 4.35 9.86
CA LYS A 94 29.18 3.81 11.22
C LYS A 94 28.41 2.49 11.33
N ILE A 95 27.23 2.38 10.69
CA ILE A 95 26.45 1.14 10.67
C ILE A 95 27.20 0.02 9.92
N VAL A 96 27.78 0.32 8.75
CA VAL A 96 28.53 -0.65 7.94
C VAL A 96 29.82 -1.08 8.64
N GLY A 97 30.53 -0.17 9.30
CA GLY A 97 31.77 -0.49 10.04
C GLY A 97 31.57 -1.42 11.25
N LEU A 98 30.34 -1.50 11.77
CA LEU A 98 29.98 -2.45 12.83
C LEU A 98 29.71 -3.87 12.31
N MET A 99 29.75 -4.08 10.99
CA MET A 99 29.60 -5.40 10.38
C MET A 99 30.75 -6.32 10.81
N GLY A 100 30.41 -7.52 11.29
CA GLY A 100 31.38 -8.50 11.80
C GLY A 100 31.83 -8.26 13.25
N GLN A 101 31.64 -7.05 13.80
CA GLN A 101 31.97 -6.74 15.20
C GLN A 101 30.76 -6.93 16.13
N LYS A 102 29.56 -6.61 15.64
CA LYS A 102 28.30 -6.67 16.38
C LYS A 102 27.24 -7.42 15.60
N THR A 103 26.26 -7.96 16.31
CA THR A 103 25.09 -8.55 15.65
C THR A 103 24.21 -7.45 15.06
N VAL A 104 23.43 -7.80 14.02
CA VAL A 104 22.46 -6.88 13.40
C VAL A 104 21.53 -6.23 14.44
N LYS A 105 21.15 -6.99 15.48
CA LYS A 105 20.26 -6.53 16.54
C LYS A 105 20.93 -5.47 17.42
N GLU A 106 22.15 -5.73 17.88
CA GLU A 106 22.93 -4.76 18.66
C GLU A 106 23.21 -3.48 17.85
N THR A 107 23.59 -3.62 16.58
CA THR A 107 23.83 -2.46 15.70
C THR A 107 22.57 -1.61 15.53
N ALA A 108 21.40 -2.25 15.40
CA ALA A 108 20.12 -1.57 15.29
C ALA A 108 19.79 -0.76 16.55
N GLU A 109 20.07 -1.33 17.72
CA GLU A 109 19.87 -0.70 19.03
C GLU A 109 20.81 0.49 19.24
N ILE A 110 22.12 0.33 19.00
CA ILE A 110 23.13 1.39 19.10
C ILE A 110 22.81 2.56 18.17
N CYS A 111 22.35 2.27 16.95
CA CYS A 111 22.11 3.27 15.94
C CYS A 111 20.65 3.80 15.93
N GLY A 112 19.81 3.37 16.87
CA GLY A 112 18.41 3.80 16.96
C GLY A 112 17.63 3.57 15.66
N CYS A 113 17.85 2.43 15.00
CA CYS A 113 17.26 2.12 13.71
C CYS A 113 16.65 0.71 13.69
N SER A 114 15.89 0.39 12.64
CA SER A 114 15.28 -0.94 12.54
C SER A 114 16.31 -2.00 12.16
N ILE A 115 16.14 -3.22 12.66
CA ILE A 115 16.96 -4.40 12.26
C ILE A 115 16.98 -4.55 10.74
N THR A 116 15.84 -4.29 10.08
CA THR A 116 15.71 -4.33 8.62
C THR A 116 16.58 -3.28 7.93
N THR A 117 16.74 -2.09 8.53
CA THR A 117 17.64 -1.04 8.03
C THR A 117 19.08 -1.54 7.99
N VAL A 118 19.57 -2.10 9.12
CA VAL A 118 20.94 -2.62 9.22
C VAL A 118 21.17 -3.72 8.20
N ARG A 119 20.25 -4.70 8.08
CA ARG A 119 20.35 -5.76 7.06
C ARG A 119 20.41 -5.21 5.64
N ASN A 120 19.61 -4.20 5.32
CA ASN A 120 19.60 -3.62 3.98
C ASN A 120 20.89 -2.84 3.67
N LEU A 121 21.48 -2.18 4.66
CA LEU A 121 22.76 -1.50 4.51
C LEU A 121 23.93 -2.48 4.37
N TRP A 122 23.87 -3.62 5.07
CA TRP A 122 24.90 -4.65 5.04
C TRP A 122 24.85 -5.58 3.81
N LYS A 123 23.72 -5.61 3.11
CA LYS A 123 23.55 -6.34 1.85
C LYS A 123 23.98 -5.54 0.61
N LYS A 124 24.25 -4.25 0.80
CA LYS A 124 24.54 -3.30 -0.26
C LYS A 124 26.04 -3.20 -0.49
#